data_AF-A0A4Q9VWR9-F1
#
_entry.id   AF-A0A4Q9VWR9-F1
#
_cell.length_a   1.000
_cell.length_b   1.000
_cell.length_c   1.000
_cell.angle_alpha   90.00
_cell.angle_beta   90.00
_cell.angle_gamma   90.00
#
_symmetry.space_group_name_H-M   'P 1'
#
loop_
_entity.id
_entity.type
_entity.pdbx_description
1 polymer ?
#
loop_
_entity_poly.entity_id
_entity_poly.type
_entity_poly.pdbx_seq_one_letter_code
_entity_poly.pdbx_strand_id
1 'polypeptide(L)'
;MSFNYLIEIDEIDTGILVREGGAYAFHAVDARVQALDGAVFPSAPAAERAVRRFLRERAGPRPVRWAGTPRREIGDWAGSMLSGATPGLVAAPHGR
;
A
#
# COMPACT_ATOMS: atom_id res chain seq x y z
N MET A 1 -40.62 -9.67 -9.24
CA MET A 1 -39.58 -8.87 -9.91
C MET A 1 -38.31 -8.95 -9.08
N SER A 2 -37.23 -9.54 -9.62
CA SER A 2 -35.91 -9.54 -8.98
C SER A 2 -35.14 -8.32 -9.49
N PHE A 3 -34.52 -7.57 -8.58
CA PHE A 3 -33.65 -6.44 -8.91
C PHE A 3 -32.20 -6.89 -8.70
N ASN A 4 -31.42 -6.90 -9.78
CA ASN A 4 -29.98 -7.17 -9.73
C ASN A 4 -29.24 -5.82 -9.81
N TYR A 5 -28.22 -5.65 -8.97
CA TYR A 5 -27.41 -4.44 -8.93
C TYR A 5 -25.97 -4.81 -9.31
N LEU A 6 -25.36 -4.08 -10.22
CA LEU A 6 -23.95 -4.25 -10.57
C LEU A 6 -23.10 -3.32 -9.68
N ILE A 7 -21.98 -3.83 -9.13
CA ILE A 7 -21.02 -3.02 -8.37
C ILE A 7 -19.79 -2.74 -9.23
N GLU A 8 -19.62 -1.47 -9.57
CA GLU A 8 -18.40 -0.93 -10.17
C GLU A 8 -17.57 -0.23 -9.10
N ILE A 9 -16.27 -0.55 -9.03
CA ILE A 9 -15.31 0.20 -8.20
C ILE A 9 -14.15 0.59 -9.10
N ASP A 10 -13.86 1.89 -9.14
CA ASP A 10 -12.80 2.47 -9.96
C ASP A 10 -12.91 2.07 -11.44
N GLU A 11 -14.14 2.12 -12.00
CA GLU A 11 -14.47 1.76 -13.39
C GLU A 11 -14.27 0.28 -13.75
N ILE A 12 -14.13 -0.59 -12.73
CA ILE A 12 -14.00 -2.03 -12.92
C ILE A 12 -15.22 -2.73 -12.32
N ASP A 13 -15.83 -3.59 -13.13
CA ASP A 13 -16.89 -4.51 -12.71
C ASP A 13 -16.31 -5.51 -11.69
N THR A 14 -16.52 -5.22 -10.41
CA THR A 14 -15.97 -6.05 -9.33
C THR A 14 -16.87 -7.24 -9.01
N GLY A 15 -18.19 -7.08 -9.14
CA GLY A 15 -19.15 -8.14 -8.94
C GLY A 15 -20.60 -7.71 -9.08
N ILE A 16 -21.50 -8.67 -8.91
CA ILE A 16 -22.95 -8.50 -9.01
C ILE A 16 -23.56 -8.72 -7.62
N LEU A 17 -24.52 -7.88 -7.24
CA LEU A 17 -25.41 -8.14 -6.11
C LEU A 17 -26.75 -8.66 -6.60
N VAL A 18 -27.13 -9.82 -6.07
CA VAL A 18 -28.45 -10.41 -6.24
C VAL A 18 -29.24 -10.18 -4.97
N ARG A 19 -30.40 -9.54 -5.09
CA ARG A 19 -31.29 -9.35 -3.93
C ARG A 19 -31.98 -10.68 -3.61
N GLU A 20 -31.68 -11.24 -2.44
CA GLU A 20 -32.33 -12.42 -1.89
C GLU A 20 -33.13 -12.03 -0.65
N GLY A 21 -34.43 -11.81 -0.84
CA GLY A 21 -35.34 -11.35 0.21
C GLY A 21 -34.93 -9.99 0.80
N GLY A 22 -34.50 -10.00 2.06
CA GLY A 22 -34.08 -8.82 2.82
C GLY A 22 -32.57 -8.51 2.74
N ALA A 23 -31.80 -9.33 2.03
CA ALA A 23 -30.35 -9.21 1.94
C ALA A 23 -29.86 -9.25 0.48
N TYR A 24 -28.54 -9.15 0.31
CA TYR A 24 -27.87 -9.13 -0.97
C TYR A 24 -26.73 -10.15 -0.98
N ALA A 25 -26.79 -11.12 -1.88
CA ALA A 25 -25.68 -12.03 -2.15
C ALA A 25 -24.74 -11.38 -3.16
N PHE A 26 -23.44 -11.36 -2.86
CA PHE A 26 -22.41 -10.88 -3.76
C PHE A 26 -21.83 -12.02 -4.58
N HIS A 27 -21.75 -11.82 -5.90
CA HIS A 27 -21.09 -12.73 -6.83
C HIS A 27 -19.90 -12.02 -7.46
N ALA A 28 -18.70 -12.55 -7.24
CA ALA A 28 -17.49 -11.94 -7.75
C ALA A 28 -17.36 -12.13 -9.26
N VAL A 29 -17.00 -11.06 -9.97
CA VAL A 29 -16.63 -11.11 -11.40
C VAL A 29 -15.12 -10.90 -11.56
N ASP A 30 -14.52 -10.13 -10.65
CA ASP A 30 -13.08 -9.86 -10.65
C ASP A 30 -12.32 -10.81 -9.71
N ALA A 31 -11.25 -11.42 -10.21
CA ALA A 31 -10.40 -12.35 -9.46
C ALA A 31 -9.80 -11.73 -8.17
N ARG A 32 -9.59 -10.40 -8.14
CA ARG A 32 -9.07 -9.67 -6.97
C ARG A 32 -10.00 -9.77 -5.78
N VAL A 33 -11.31 -9.91 -6.02
CA VAL A 33 -12.37 -9.96 -5.00
C VAL A 33 -13.05 -11.33 -4.90
N GLN A 34 -12.52 -12.36 -5.59
CA GLN A 34 -13.08 -13.72 -5.60
C GLN A 34 -13.30 -14.31 -4.19
N ALA A 35 -12.49 -13.90 -3.21
CA ALA A 35 -12.64 -14.35 -1.82
C ALA A 35 -13.92 -13.86 -1.13
N LEU A 36 -14.61 -12.87 -1.70
CA LEU A 36 -15.90 -12.37 -1.22
C LEU A 36 -17.09 -13.04 -1.94
N ASP A 37 -16.85 -13.91 -2.92
CA ASP A 37 -17.91 -14.59 -3.67
C ASP A 37 -18.84 -15.39 -2.73
N GLY A 38 -20.14 -15.23 -2.93
CA GLY A 38 -21.19 -15.82 -2.07
C GLY A 38 -21.41 -15.10 -0.74
N ALA A 39 -20.67 -14.04 -0.42
CA ALA A 39 -20.89 -13.29 0.82
C ALA A 39 -22.24 -12.58 0.80
N VAL A 40 -22.93 -12.60 1.95
CA VAL A 40 -24.25 -11.99 2.11
C VAL A 40 -24.15 -10.70 2.91
N PHE A 41 -24.76 -9.64 2.39
CA PHE A 41 -24.76 -8.30 2.99
C PHE A 41 -26.19 -7.82 3.26
N PRO A 42 -26.40 -7.07 4.35
CA PRO A 42 -27.73 -6.55 4.70
C PRO A 42 -28.20 -5.43 3.75
N SER A 43 -27.29 -4.81 3.01
CA SER A 43 -27.60 -3.76 2.04
C SER A 43 -26.51 -3.63 0.98
N ALA A 44 -26.86 -3.09 -0.19
CA ALA A 44 -25.89 -2.83 -1.25
C ALA A 44 -24.72 -1.91 -0.82
N PRO A 45 -24.93 -0.81 -0.07
CA PRO A 45 -23.82 0.01 0.44
C PRO A 45 -22.90 -0.73 1.43
N ALA A 46 -23.44 -1.71 2.18
CA ALA A 46 -22.62 -2.53 3.06
C ALA A 46 -21.68 -3.44 2.26
N ALA A 47 -22.18 -4.03 1.17
CA ALA A 47 -21.36 -4.81 0.25
C ALA A 47 -20.26 -3.95 -0.40
N GLU A 48 -20.61 -2.79 -0.95
CA GLU A 48 -19.65 -1.88 -1.58
C GLU A 48 -18.49 -1.52 -0.62
N ARG A 49 -18.83 -1.13 0.63
CA ARG A 49 -17.82 -0.82 1.65
C ARG A 49 -16.91 -2.01 1.95
N ALA A 50 -17.47 -3.22 2.02
CA ALA A 50 -16.70 -4.43 2.27
C ALA A 50 -15.72 -4.71 1.12
N VAL A 51 -16.19 -4.62 -0.13
CA VAL A 51 -15.35 -4.82 -1.33
C VAL A 51 -14.24 -3.77 -1.41
N ARG A 52 -14.57 -2.48 -1.23
CA ARG A 52 -13.55 -1.41 -1.20
C ARG A 52 -12.50 -1.63 -0.12
N ARG A 53 -12.93 -2.04 1.08
CA ARG A 53 -12.02 -2.33 2.19
C ARG A 53 -11.10 -3.50 1.85
N PHE A 54 -11.66 -4.58 1.30
CA PHE A 54 -10.91 -5.77 0.90
C PHE A 54 -9.84 -5.46 -0.16
N LEU A 55 -10.20 -4.69 -1.18
CA LEU A 55 -9.25 -4.22 -2.20
C LEU A 55 -8.13 -3.35 -1.60
N ARG A 56 -8.46 -2.45 -0.67
CA ARG A 56 -7.46 -1.61 0.01
C ARG A 56 -6.48 -2.42 0.85
N GLU A 57 -6.97 -3.40 1.60
CA GLU A 57 -6.14 -4.27 2.44
C GLU A 57 -5.20 -5.13 1.58
N ARG A 58 -5.65 -5.59 0.42
CA ARG A 58 -4.84 -6.38 -0.52
C ARG A 58 -3.84 -5.58 -1.34
N ALA A 59 -4.12 -4.30 -1.61
CA ALA A 59 -3.19 -3.44 -2.33
C ALA A 59 -1.91 -3.12 -1.51
N GLY A 60 -1.86 -3.51 -0.23
CA GLY A 60 -0.80 -3.16 0.70
C GLY A 60 -0.80 -1.66 1.04
N PRO A 61 0.01 -1.21 2.01
CA PRO A 61 0.24 0.22 2.18
C PRO A 61 0.83 0.75 0.87
N ARG A 62 0.12 1.67 0.20
CA ARG A 62 0.73 2.49 -0.85
C ARG A 62 2.00 3.08 -0.23
N PRO A 63 3.19 2.91 -0.83
CA PRO A 63 4.34 3.65 -0.37
C PRO A 63 3.93 5.11 -0.42
N VAL A 64 3.93 5.77 0.74
CA VAL A 64 3.88 7.23 0.78
C VAL A 64 4.88 7.69 -0.27
N ARG A 65 4.52 8.53 -1.22
CA ARG A 65 5.57 9.15 -2.03
C ARG A 65 6.05 10.28 -1.14
N TRP A 66 7.17 10.11 -0.43
CA TRP A 66 7.77 11.18 0.38
C TRP A 66 7.96 12.39 -0.55
N ALA A 67 7.02 13.32 -0.50
CA ALA A 67 7.03 14.52 -1.30
C ALA A 67 7.96 15.50 -0.60
N GLY A 68 9.19 15.56 -1.08
CA GLY A 68 10.12 16.65 -0.77
C GLY A 68 10.98 16.41 0.47
N THR A 69 12.27 16.23 0.22
CA THR A 69 13.31 16.65 1.17
C THR A 69 13.11 18.16 1.43
N PRO A 70 12.94 18.63 2.68
CA PRO A 70 13.07 20.06 2.94
C PRO A 70 14.54 20.42 2.71
N ARG A 71 14.81 21.13 1.61
CA ARG A 71 16.08 21.79 1.36
C ARG A 71 16.21 22.93 2.38
N ARG A 72 16.75 22.62 3.56
CA ARG A 72 17.31 23.60 4.48
C ARG A 72 18.75 23.23 4.78
N GLU A 73 19.63 24.05 4.21
CA GLU A 73 20.92 24.49 4.73
C GLU A 73 21.70 23.49 5.59
N ILE A 74 22.63 22.79 4.96
CA ILE A 74 23.87 22.38 5.62
C ILE A 74 24.82 23.57 5.45
N GLY A 75 24.74 24.50 6.38
CA GLY A 75 25.71 25.56 6.61
C GLY A 75 25.96 25.63 8.12
N ASP A 76 27.24 25.75 8.48
CA ASP A 76 27.70 26.28 9.77
C ASP A 76 27.72 25.39 11.01
N TRP A 77 28.36 24.21 11.00
CA TRP A 77 29.04 23.73 12.21
C TRP A 77 30.34 22.96 11.89
N ALA A 78 31.45 23.44 12.47
CA ALA A 78 32.75 22.77 12.65
C ALA A 78 33.82 22.92 11.54
N GLY A 79 34.09 24.15 11.13
CA GLY A 79 35.49 24.59 11.05
C GLY A 79 36.01 24.91 12.45
N SER A 80 36.74 23.99 13.09
CA SER A 80 37.74 24.24 14.15
C SER A 80 38.10 22.95 14.87
N MET A 81 39.19 22.30 14.43
CA MET A 81 40.31 21.75 15.23
C MET A 81 41.34 21.27 14.20
N LEU A 82 42.24 22.14 13.74
CA LEU A 82 43.64 22.23 14.21
C LEU A 82 44.28 20.83 14.29
N SER A 83 45.04 20.46 13.26
CA SER A 83 46.50 20.71 13.17
C SER A 83 47.30 19.67 13.96
N GLY A 84 48.07 18.85 13.24
CA GLY A 84 49.02 17.91 13.84
C GLY A 84 49.70 17.04 12.80
N ALA A 85 50.96 17.32 12.54
CA ALA A 85 51.81 16.74 11.50
C ALA A 85 52.23 15.27 11.72
N THR A 86 52.64 14.63 10.61
CA THR A 86 53.34 13.34 10.43
C THR A 86 54.68 13.24 11.22
N PRO A 87 55.18 12.03 11.59
CA PRO A 87 55.99 11.21 10.68
C PRO A 87 55.82 9.68 10.82
N GLY A 88 56.30 8.94 9.81
CA GLY A 88 56.04 7.52 9.61
C GLY A 88 56.87 6.53 10.44
N LEU A 89 56.61 5.24 10.21
CA LEU A 89 57.56 4.17 10.51
C LEU A 89 57.31 2.97 9.59
N VAL A 90 58.39 2.57 8.91
CA VAL A 90 58.59 1.34 8.15
C VAL A 90 58.53 0.13 9.07
N ALA A 91 57.85 -0.95 8.67
CA ALA A 91 58.24 -2.32 8.99
C ALA A 91 57.52 -3.35 8.10
N ALA A 92 58.25 -3.98 7.17
CA ALA A 92 57.99 -5.35 6.75
C ALA A 92 58.52 -6.30 7.85
N PRO A 93 58.03 -7.56 7.98
CA PRO A 93 58.65 -8.64 7.20
C PRO A 93 57.77 -9.85 6.81
N HIS A 94 58.23 -10.50 5.75
CA HIS A 94 58.24 -11.92 5.38
C HIS A 94 57.00 -12.85 5.50
N GLY A 95 56.62 -13.34 4.32
CA GLY A 95 56.16 -14.71 4.02
C GLY A 95 56.01 -14.79 2.50
N ARG A 96 56.66 -15.67 1.73
CA ARG A 96 57.28 -16.97 1.99
C ARG A 96 58.28 -17.24 0.87
#